data_AF-A0A4P5XKJ6-F1
#
_entry.id   AF-A0A4P5XKJ6-F1
#
_cell.length_a   1.000
_cell.length_b   1.000
_cell.length_c   1.000
_cell.angle_alpha   90.00
_cell.angle_beta   90.00
_cell.angle_gamma   90.00
#
_symmetry.space_group_name_H-M   'P 1'
#
loop_
_entity.id
_entity.type
_entity.pdbx_description
1 polymer ?
#
loop_
_entity_poly.entity_id
_entity_poly.type
_entity_poly.pdbx_seq_one_letter_code
_entity_poly.pdbx_strand_id
1 'polypeptide(L)'
;MHRAVPVIGWGAFKIGRNQGAKYPSAFDIPSETDAIALVRELIKDGVRLIDTAPAYGLSEERLGKVFASLPTELRSELFISTKVGETFVDGVSSFDFSQAAVTASVTRSLAKLNCAFVDSVFVHSNGSDQDIIQESGCVEALDELKNKSIIGSVGFSSKTILGGEIALKHPLIDAVMLEIHPDATDMLTLLPLAHELGKAVFVKKPLSSGTLDPKIALPWLLAHKHITSIVVGGLNQKRLRENFRMACQVS
;
A
#
# COMPACT_ATOMS: atom_id res chain seq x y z
N MET A 1 -10.05 -1.87 -11.11
CA MET A 1 -10.42 -1.31 -9.79
C MET A 1 -11.93 -1.23 -9.68
N HIS A 2 -12.52 -1.65 -8.56
CA HIS A 2 -13.98 -1.65 -8.33
C HIS A 2 -14.54 -0.29 -7.88
N ARG A 3 -13.69 0.67 -7.47
CA ARG A 3 -14.09 2.05 -7.14
C ARG A 3 -12.96 3.04 -7.36
N ALA A 4 -13.29 4.33 -7.25
CA ALA A 4 -12.32 5.42 -7.29
C ALA A 4 -11.29 5.29 -6.16
N VAL A 5 -10.02 5.51 -6.49
CA VAL A 5 -8.89 5.45 -5.56
C VAL A 5 -8.59 6.87 -5.07
N PRO A 6 -8.48 7.11 -3.76
CA PRO A 6 -8.04 8.41 -3.25
C PRO A 6 -6.64 8.79 -3.77
N VAL A 7 -6.49 10.05 -4.20
CA VAL A 7 -5.24 10.58 -4.78
C VAL A 7 -4.06 10.49 -3.80
N ILE A 8 -4.35 10.55 -2.51
CA ILE A 8 -3.37 10.38 -1.44
C ILE A 8 -3.91 9.45 -0.35
N GLY A 9 -3.03 8.64 0.21
CA GLY A 9 -3.34 7.75 1.32
C GLY A 9 -2.22 7.63 2.34
N TRP A 10 -2.53 6.97 3.45
CA TRP A 10 -1.62 6.82 4.56
C TRP A 10 -1.02 5.41 4.61
N GLY A 11 0.31 5.35 4.68
CA GLY A 11 1.05 4.10 4.87
C GLY A 11 1.24 3.77 6.36
N ALA A 12 0.67 2.66 6.79
CA ALA A 12 0.58 2.25 8.20
C ALA A 12 1.82 1.50 8.72
N PHE A 13 2.95 1.46 7.99
CA PHE A 13 4.16 0.75 8.42
C PHE A 13 4.59 1.08 9.85
N LYS A 14 4.64 2.39 10.18
CA LYS A 14 5.22 2.88 11.43
C LYS A 14 4.39 2.55 12.67
N ILE A 15 3.13 2.15 12.52
CA ILE A 15 2.31 1.72 13.66
C ILE A 15 2.52 0.25 14.01
N GLY A 16 3.32 -0.52 13.25
CA GLY A 16 3.50 -1.94 13.56
C GLY A 16 4.93 -2.45 13.45
N ARG A 17 5.85 -1.69 12.84
CA ARG A 17 7.25 -2.08 12.67
C ARG A 17 8.16 -0.86 12.63
N ASN A 18 9.37 -0.99 13.17
CA ASN A 18 10.45 0.00 13.11
C ASN A 18 11.80 -0.56 12.61
N GLN A 19 11.84 -1.82 12.18
CA GLN A 19 13.06 -2.50 11.71
C GLN A 19 13.00 -2.81 10.21
N GLY A 20 14.17 -3.00 9.57
CA GLY A 20 14.29 -3.46 8.17
C GLY A 20 13.87 -2.44 7.10
N ALA A 21 13.49 -1.23 7.49
CA ALA A 21 13.24 -0.11 6.59
C ALA A 21 14.32 0.96 6.76
N LYS A 22 14.77 1.55 5.64
CA LYS A 22 15.83 2.58 5.61
C LYS A 22 15.26 3.96 5.98
N TYR A 23 14.99 4.18 7.26
CA TYR A 23 14.65 5.51 7.78
C TYR A 23 15.91 6.27 8.21
N PRO A 24 15.96 7.61 8.05
CA PRO A 24 17.13 8.42 8.43
C PRO A 24 17.37 8.44 9.94
N SER A 25 16.32 8.23 10.74
CA SER A 25 16.38 8.15 12.20
C SER A 25 15.57 6.96 12.68
N ALA A 26 16.08 6.28 13.72
CA ALA A 26 15.29 5.31 14.47
C ALA A 26 14.04 5.98 15.07
N PHE A 27 12.99 5.18 15.28
CA PHE A 27 11.78 5.60 15.96
C PHE A 27 11.21 4.42 16.72
N ASP A 28 10.53 4.70 17.82
CA ASP A 28 9.82 3.68 18.57
C ASP A 28 8.47 3.39 17.94
N ILE A 29 8.08 2.12 17.97
CA ILE A 29 6.72 1.74 17.60
C ILE A 29 5.80 2.39 18.65
N PRO A 30 4.77 3.15 18.24
CA PRO A 30 3.85 3.77 19.20
C PRO A 30 3.18 2.71 20.07
N SER A 31 2.73 3.11 21.26
CA SER A 31 1.86 2.26 22.07
C SER A 31 0.61 1.88 21.28
N GLU A 32 -0.07 0.79 21.65
CA GLU A 32 -1.32 0.42 21.00
C GLU A 32 -2.36 1.53 21.09
N THR A 33 -2.49 2.16 22.26
CA THR A 33 -3.39 3.30 22.49
C THR A 33 -3.09 4.45 21.53
N ASP A 34 -1.82 4.84 21.40
CA ASP A 34 -1.42 5.96 20.53
C ASP A 34 -1.61 5.62 19.04
N ALA A 35 -1.32 4.37 18.65
CA ALA A 35 -1.55 3.91 17.28
C ALA A 35 -3.04 3.95 16.92
N ILE A 36 -3.91 3.42 17.78
CA ILE A 36 -5.35 3.42 17.60
C ILE A 36 -5.88 4.86 17.55
N ALA A 37 -5.41 5.74 18.44
CA ALA A 37 -5.79 7.15 18.46
C ALA A 37 -5.39 7.85 17.15
N LEU A 38 -4.16 7.64 16.67
CA LEU A 38 -3.68 8.21 15.41
C LEU A 38 -4.57 7.79 14.23
N VAL A 39 -4.89 6.50 14.10
CA VAL A 39 -5.73 6.01 13.00
C VAL A 39 -7.12 6.65 13.03
N ARG A 40 -7.76 6.72 14.21
CA ARG A 40 -9.08 7.36 14.37
C ARG A 40 -9.04 8.83 13.96
N GLU A 41 -8.01 9.54 14.40
CA GLU A 41 -7.82 10.94 14.08
C GLU A 41 -7.58 11.16 12.58
N LEU A 42 -6.76 10.33 11.92
CA LEU A 42 -6.55 10.42 10.47
C LEU A 42 -7.85 10.19 9.69
N ILE A 43 -8.66 9.21 10.09
CA ILE A 43 -9.97 8.97 9.44
C ILE A 43 -10.89 10.17 9.64
N LYS A 44 -10.93 10.74 10.85
CA LYS A 44 -11.69 11.96 11.18
C LYS A 44 -11.21 13.17 10.36
N ASP A 45 -9.92 13.23 10.05
CA ASP A 45 -9.29 14.27 9.22
C ASP A 45 -9.54 14.10 7.71
N GLY A 46 -10.30 13.06 7.30
CA GLY A 46 -10.66 12.85 5.91
C GLY A 46 -9.76 11.86 5.16
N VAL A 47 -8.83 11.18 5.83
CA VAL A 47 -8.06 10.10 5.18
C VAL A 47 -9.01 8.98 4.77
N ARG A 48 -8.94 8.57 3.50
CA ARG A 48 -9.79 7.51 2.92
C ARG A 48 -9.02 6.38 2.26
N LEU A 49 -7.69 6.44 2.18
CA LEU A 49 -6.86 5.32 1.76
C LEU A 49 -5.88 4.96 2.85
N ILE A 50 -5.86 3.69 3.25
CA ILE A 50 -4.94 3.12 4.23
C ILE A 50 -4.22 1.94 3.61
N ASP A 51 -2.89 2.01 3.55
CA ASP A 51 -2.02 0.95 3.07
C ASP A 51 -1.31 0.24 4.23
N THR A 52 -1.42 -1.07 4.28
CA THR A 52 -0.77 -1.93 5.28
C THR A 52 -0.14 -3.16 4.62
N ALA A 53 0.42 -4.08 5.41
CA ALA A 53 0.90 -5.38 4.97
C ALA A 53 1.09 -6.33 6.17
N PRO A 54 1.06 -7.66 5.96
CA PRO A 54 1.47 -8.64 6.98
C PRO A 54 2.91 -8.41 7.48
N ALA A 55 3.81 -7.97 6.60
CA ALA A 55 5.21 -7.67 6.94
C ALA A 55 5.38 -6.40 7.78
N TYR A 56 4.32 -5.64 8.05
CA TYR A 56 4.36 -4.40 8.85
C TYR A 56 4.10 -4.68 10.33
N GLY A 57 4.45 -5.87 10.82
CA GLY A 57 4.31 -6.28 12.22
C GLY A 57 2.87 -6.16 12.72
N LEU A 58 2.64 -5.32 13.74
CA LEU A 58 1.33 -5.16 14.39
C LEU A 58 0.31 -4.31 13.60
N SER A 59 0.66 -3.85 12.39
CA SER A 59 -0.14 -2.86 11.65
C SER A 59 -1.56 -3.33 11.37
N GLU A 60 -1.75 -4.53 10.81
CA GLU A 60 -3.09 -5.04 10.47
C GLU A 60 -3.97 -5.25 11.71
N GLU A 61 -3.41 -5.76 12.81
CA GLU A 61 -4.16 -5.98 14.06
C GLU A 61 -4.62 -4.64 14.67
N ARG A 62 -3.74 -3.65 14.71
CA ARG A 62 -4.06 -2.31 15.24
C ARG A 62 -5.12 -1.60 14.39
N LEU A 63 -5.02 -1.73 13.06
CA LEU A 63 -6.05 -1.23 12.15
C LEU A 63 -7.40 -1.93 12.38
N GLY A 64 -7.39 -3.25 12.54
CA GLY A 64 -8.62 -4.01 12.77
C GLY A 64 -9.36 -3.63 14.04
N LYS A 65 -8.64 -3.32 15.13
CA LYS A 65 -9.24 -2.77 16.36
C LYS A 65 -10.00 -1.46 16.12
N VAL A 66 -9.48 -0.61 15.23
CA VAL A 66 -10.17 0.63 14.84
C VAL A 66 -11.36 0.32 13.95
N PHE A 67 -11.16 -0.47 12.89
CA PHE A 67 -12.20 -0.80 11.90
C PHE A 67 -13.41 -1.49 12.52
N ALA A 68 -13.21 -2.36 13.49
CA ALA A 68 -14.28 -3.02 14.26
C ALA A 68 -15.19 -2.03 15.02
N SER A 69 -14.66 -0.84 15.35
CA SER A 69 -15.37 0.19 16.12
C SER A 69 -15.92 1.33 15.27
N LEU A 70 -15.69 1.32 13.95
CA LEU A 70 -16.16 2.39 13.07
C LEU A 70 -17.65 2.20 12.73
N PRO A 71 -18.41 3.30 12.58
CA PRO A 71 -19.72 3.26 11.92
C PRO A 71 -19.60 2.63 10.52
N THR A 72 -20.61 1.86 10.13
CA THR A 72 -20.62 1.11 8.86
C THR A 72 -20.42 2.03 7.65
N GLU A 73 -21.03 3.22 7.68
CA GLU A 73 -20.94 4.23 6.62
C GLU A 73 -19.48 4.66 6.45
N LEU A 74 -18.83 5.06 7.54
CA LEU A 74 -17.44 5.50 7.53
C LEU A 74 -16.48 4.37 7.14
N ARG A 75 -16.73 3.14 7.61
CA ARG A 75 -15.93 1.97 7.21
C ARG A 75 -16.05 1.72 5.71
N SER A 76 -17.23 1.89 5.11
CA SER A 76 -17.46 1.68 3.68
C SER A 76 -16.72 2.70 2.80
N GLU A 77 -16.44 3.90 3.32
CA GLU A 77 -15.67 4.93 2.61
C GLU A 77 -14.16 4.64 2.55
N LEU A 78 -13.63 3.78 3.43
CA LEU A 78 -12.19 3.52 3.50
C LEU A 78 -11.72 2.53 2.44
N PHE A 79 -10.83 2.98 1.55
CA PHE A 79 -10.03 2.16 0.65
C PHE A 79 -8.86 1.52 1.41
N ILE A 80 -8.90 0.19 1.56
CA ILE A 80 -7.88 -0.57 2.29
C ILE A 80 -7.03 -1.37 1.31
N SER A 81 -5.72 -1.09 1.29
CA SER A 81 -4.75 -1.97 0.63
C SER A 81 -3.94 -2.76 1.64
N THR A 82 -3.77 -4.06 1.38
CA THR A 82 -2.80 -4.90 2.08
C THR A 82 -1.92 -5.64 1.07
N LYS A 83 -1.06 -6.54 1.54
CA LYS A 83 -0.10 -7.25 0.71
C LYS A 83 -0.01 -8.74 1.03
N VAL A 84 0.62 -9.49 0.14
CA VAL A 84 0.95 -10.93 0.32
C VAL A 84 2.40 -11.19 -0.09
N GLY A 85 2.91 -12.39 0.20
CA GLY A 85 4.24 -12.80 -0.19
C GLY A 85 5.27 -12.60 0.91
N GLU A 86 5.41 -11.39 1.45
CA GLU A 86 6.34 -11.13 2.56
C GLU A 86 5.66 -11.27 3.94
N THR A 87 6.36 -11.94 4.85
CA THR A 87 6.10 -11.92 6.29
C THR A 87 7.34 -11.44 7.03
N PHE A 88 7.16 -10.93 8.25
CA PHE A 88 8.26 -10.47 9.09
C PHE A 88 8.10 -10.98 10.51
N VAL A 89 9.06 -11.79 10.95
CA VAL A 89 9.06 -12.44 12.28
C VAL A 89 10.46 -12.31 12.86
N ASP A 90 10.56 -11.87 14.12
CA ASP A 90 11.81 -11.80 14.88
C ASP A 90 12.98 -11.11 14.15
N GLY A 91 12.70 -10.01 13.45
CA GLY A 91 13.73 -9.24 12.74
C GLY A 91 14.02 -9.73 11.31
N VAL A 92 13.39 -10.81 10.87
CA VAL A 92 13.71 -11.49 9.60
C VAL A 92 12.51 -11.47 8.66
N SER A 93 12.74 -11.08 7.40
CA SER A 93 11.75 -11.20 6.33
C SER A 93 11.80 -12.60 5.72
N SER A 94 10.63 -13.21 5.53
CA SER A 94 10.46 -14.47 4.81
C SER A 94 9.46 -14.30 3.67
N PHE A 95 9.67 -15.02 2.57
CA PHE A 95 8.90 -14.88 1.34
C PHE A 95 8.30 -16.22 0.91
N ASP A 96 6.98 -16.25 0.71
CA ASP A 96 6.26 -17.39 0.15
C ASP A 96 5.16 -16.87 -0.79
N PHE A 97 5.37 -17.09 -2.08
CA PHE A 97 4.48 -16.64 -3.15
C PHE A 97 3.59 -17.78 -3.68
N SER A 98 3.60 -18.97 -3.05
CA SER A 98 2.75 -20.08 -3.47
C SER A 98 1.27 -19.73 -3.33
N GLN A 99 0.43 -20.29 -4.20
CA GLN A 99 -1.03 -20.07 -4.19
C GLN A 99 -1.67 -20.31 -2.81
N ALA A 100 -1.25 -21.38 -2.13
CA ALA A 100 -1.74 -21.75 -0.80
C ALA A 100 -1.34 -20.69 0.26
N ALA A 101 -0.09 -20.23 0.23
CA ALA A 101 0.39 -19.21 1.16
C ALA A 101 -0.28 -17.86 0.93
N VAL A 102 -0.48 -17.46 -0.34
CA VAL A 102 -1.21 -16.25 -0.72
C VAL A 102 -2.65 -16.30 -0.21
N THR A 103 -3.37 -17.38 -0.49
CA THR A 103 -4.76 -17.56 -0.04
C THR A 103 -4.86 -17.52 1.49
N ALA A 104 -3.98 -18.25 2.18
CA ALA A 104 -3.94 -18.24 3.64
C ALA A 104 -3.58 -16.85 4.20
N SER A 105 -2.69 -16.11 3.52
CA SER A 105 -2.31 -14.76 3.93
C SER A 105 -3.49 -13.79 3.84
N VAL A 106 -4.25 -13.80 2.74
CA VAL A 106 -5.44 -12.93 2.61
C VAL A 106 -6.46 -13.24 3.69
N THR A 107 -6.75 -14.52 3.96
CA THR A 107 -7.65 -14.93 5.05
C THR A 107 -7.18 -14.41 6.41
N ARG A 108 -5.88 -14.51 6.71
CA ARG A 108 -5.31 -13.96 7.96
C ARG A 108 -5.40 -12.44 8.02
N SER A 109 -5.11 -11.75 6.92
CA SER A 109 -5.22 -10.28 6.84
C SER A 109 -6.65 -9.83 7.09
N LEU A 110 -7.65 -10.47 6.48
CA LEU A 110 -9.07 -10.17 6.70
C LEU A 110 -9.47 -10.35 8.17
N ALA A 111 -9.04 -11.45 8.80
CA ALA A 111 -9.27 -11.68 10.22
C ALA A 111 -8.62 -10.61 11.11
N LYS A 112 -7.34 -10.27 10.87
CA LYS A 112 -6.60 -9.25 11.64
C LYS A 112 -7.18 -7.86 11.46
N LEU A 113 -7.58 -7.51 10.24
CA LEU A 113 -8.21 -6.24 9.91
C LEU A 113 -9.68 -6.17 10.35
N ASN A 114 -10.26 -7.27 10.85
CA ASN A 114 -11.67 -7.40 11.16
C ASN A 114 -12.56 -6.94 9.97
N CYS A 115 -12.29 -7.53 8.80
CA CYS A 115 -12.91 -7.16 7.53
C CYS A 115 -13.36 -8.41 6.79
N ALA A 116 -14.50 -8.33 6.09
CA ALA A 116 -14.90 -9.36 5.13
C ALA A 116 -14.30 -9.13 3.73
N PHE A 117 -13.81 -7.92 3.46
CA PHE A 117 -13.32 -7.47 2.16
C PHE A 117 -12.20 -6.43 2.31
N VAL A 118 -11.26 -6.43 1.36
CA VAL A 118 -10.25 -5.37 1.17
C VAL A 118 -10.20 -4.92 -0.28
N ASP A 119 -9.89 -3.65 -0.50
CA ASP A 119 -10.00 -3.03 -1.81
C ASP A 119 -8.94 -3.48 -2.79
N SER A 120 -7.70 -3.61 -2.33
CA SER A 120 -6.59 -4.06 -3.16
C SER A 120 -5.62 -4.91 -2.37
N VAL A 121 -5.11 -5.98 -2.99
CA VAL A 121 -4.02 -6.78 -2.44
C VAL A 121 -2.85 -6.74 -3.39
N PHE A 122 -1.71 -6.25 -2.91
CA PHE A 122 -0.47 -6.20 -3.69
C PHE A 122 0.45 -7.38 -3.39
N VAL A 123 1.03 -7.99 -4.41
CA VAL A 123 2.18 -8.89 -4.22
C VAL A 123 3.37 -8.08 -3.71
N HIS A 124 3.93 -8.45 -2.56
CA HIS A 124 5.05 -7.76 -1.92
C HIS A 124 6.38 -8.38 -2.35
N SER A 125 6.88 -7.95 -3.50
CA SER A 125 8.03 -8.58 -4.14
C SER A 125 9.29 -8.57 -3.27
N ASN A 126 10.09 -9.64 -3.36
CA ASN A 126 11.45 -9.67 -2.82
C ASN A 126 12.47 -8.97 -3.74
N GLY A 127 12.17 -8.79 -5.03
CA GLY A 127 13.06 -8.25 -6.06
C GLY A 127 13.10 -9.12 -7.33
N SER A 128 12.74 -10.40 -7.22
CA SER A 128 12.60 -11.34 -8.34
C SER A 128 11.23 -11.19 -9.01
N ASP A 129 10.89 -9.95 -9.40
CA ASP A 129 9.54 -9.59 -9.86
C ASP A 129 9.05 -10.49 -10.99
N GLN A 130 9.90 -10.78 -11.98
CA GLN A 130 9.57 -11.59 -13.15
C GLN A 130 9.18 -13.02 -12.76
N ASP A 131 10.04 -13.71 -12.00
CA ASP A 131 9.80 -15.09 -11.56
C ASP A 131 8.53 -15.19 -10.72
N ILE A 132 8.29 -14.20 -9.85
CA ILE A 132 7.08 -14.15 -9.03
C ILE A 132 5.83 -14.04 -9.92
N ILE A 133 5.84 -13.15 -10.91
CA ILE A 133 4.68 -12.96 -11.80
C ILE A 133 4.44 -14.19 -12.68
N GLN A 134 5.50 -14.82 -13.17
CA GLN A 134 5.41 -15.86 -14.20
C GLN A 134 5.29 -17.29 -13.64
N GLU A 135 5.88 -17.56 -12.48
CA GLU A 135 6.11 -18.95 -12.03
C GLU A 135 5.45 -19.29 -10.69
N SER A 136 5.16 -18.30 -9.84
CA SER A 136 4.72 -18.59 -8.46
C SER A 136 3.23 -18.98 -8.32
N GLY A 137 2.39 -18.59 -9.29
CA GLY A 137 0.93 -18.68 -9.17
C GLY A 137 0.30 -17.63 -8.26
N CYS A 138 1.07 -16.69 -7.70
CA CYS A 138 0.55 -15.73 -6.72
C CYS A 138 -0.54 -14.80 -7.31
N VAL A 139 -0.40 -14.42 -8.58
CA VAL A 139 -1.32 -13.50 -9.26
C VAL A 139 -2.65 -14.19 -9.52
N GLU A 140 -2.62 -15.44 -9.97
CA GLU A 140 -3.79 -16.29 -10.21
C GLU A 140 -4.57 -16.53 -8.91
N ALA A 141 -3.87 -16.82 -7.80
CA ALA A 141 -4.52 -16.99 -6.50
C ALA A 141 -5.23 -15.71 -6.04
N LEU A 142 -4.64 -14.53 -6.26
CA LEU A 142 -5.31 -13.26 -5.97
C LEU A 142 -6.50 -13.02 -6.91
N ASP A 143 -6.39 -13.36 -8.19
CA ASP A 143 -7.50 -13.25 -9.14
C ASP A 143 -8.68 -14.15 -8.77
N GLU A 144 -8.43 -15.38 -8.31
CA GLU A 144 -9.48 -16.24 -7.77
C GLU A 144 -10.22 -15.61 -6.58
N LEU A 145 -9.48 -14.94 -5.68
CA LEU A 145 -10.07 -14.23 -4.54
C LEU A 145 -10.85 -12.99 -4.99
N LYS A 146 -10.38 -12.31 -6.05
CA LYS A 146 -11.10 -11.20 -6.69
C LYS A 146 -12.42 -11.70 -7.30
N ASN A 147 -12.39 -12.82 -8.01
CA ASN A 147 -13.59 -13.45 -8.60
C ASN A 147 -14.59 -13.91 -7.54
N LYS A 148 -14.12 -14.24 -6.32
CA LYS A 148 -14.95 -14.54 -5.14
C LYS A 148 -15.42 -13.28 -4.39
N SER A 149 -15.13 -12.07 -4.89
CA SER A 149 -15.45 -10.79 -4.24
C SER A 149 -14.86 -10.64 -2.82
N ILE A 150 -13.75 -11.32 -2.55
CA ILE A 150 -13.01 -11.22 -1.27
C ILE A 150 -12.05 -10.03 -1.31
N ILE A 151 -11.52 -9.73 -2.50
CA ILE A 151 -10.68 -8.56 -2.76
C ILE A 151 -11.20 -7.78 -3.97
N GLY A 152 -10.97 -6.47 -4.02
CA GLY A 152 -11.47 -5.63 -5.12
C GLY A 152 -10.54 -5.55 -6.34
N SER A 153 -9.24 -5.74 -6.14
CA SER A 153 -8.24 -5.71 -7.20
C SER A 153 -6.97 -6.47 -6.84
N VAL A 154 -6.31 -6.96 -7.89
CA VAL A 154 -4.97 -7.57 -7.82
C VAL A 154 -3.93 -6.50 -8.13
N GLY A 155 -2.94 -6.33 -7.26
CA GLY A 155 -1.84 -5.40 -7.48
C GLY A 155 -0.47 -6.05 -7.40
N PHE A 156 0.56 -5.38 -7.92
CA PHE A 156 1.95 -5.81 -7.79
C PHE A 156 2.85 -4.67 -7.27
N SER A 157 3.51 -4.88 -6.13
CA SER A 157 4.46 -3.91 -5.57
C SER A 157 5.87 -4.20 -6.07
N SER A 158 6.16 -3.68 -7.26
CA SER A 158 7.40 -3.96 -8.01
C SER A 158 8.64 -3.30 -7.38
N LYS A 159 9.80 -3.88 -7.63
CA LYS A 159 11.13 -3.34 -7.32
C LYS A 159 12.00 -3.13 -8.56
N THR A 160 11.64 -3.67 -9.73
CA THR A 160 12.42 -3.55 -10.96
C THR A 160 11.58 -3.00 -12.12
N ILE A 161 12.20 -2.25 -13.04
CA ILE A 161 11.49 -1.67 -14.19
C ILE A 161 10.86 -2.78 -15.04
N LEU A 162 11.64 -3.82 -15.34
CA LEU A 162 11.18 -4.99 -16.10
C LEU A 162 10.00 -5.68 -15.40
N GLY A 163 10.08 -5.86 -14.08
CA GLY A 163 8.99 -6.42 -13.27
C GLY A 163 7.72 -5.58 -13.33
N GLY A 164 7.86 -4.25 -13.23
CA GLY A 164 6.76 -3.32 -13.37
C GLY A 164 6.12 -3.37 -14.77
N GLU A 165 6.92 -3.44 -15.83
CA GLU A 165 6.44 -3.59 -17.21
C GLU A 165 5.69 -4.91 -17.43
N ILE A 166 6.24 -6.03 -16.93
CA ILE A 166 5.58 -7.34 -16.99
C ILE A 166 4.27 -7.30 -16.21
N ALA A 167 4.26 -6.70 -15.02
CA ALA A 167 3.06 -6.56 -14.20
C ALA A 167 1.97 -5.75 -14.90
N LEU A 168 2.33 -4.64 -15.56
CA LEU A 168 1.40 -3.81 -16.33
C LEU A 168 0.77 -4.56 -17.49
N LYS A 169 1.56 -5.36 -18.21
CA LYS A 169 1.09 -6.17 -19.35
C LYS A 169 0.30 -7.42 -18.93
N HIS A 170 0.37 -7.80 -17.66
CA HIS A 170 -0.33 -8.99 -17.16
C HIS A 170 -1.85 -8.74 -17.12
N PRO A 171 -2.68 -9.62 -17.69
CA PRO A 171 -4.12 -9.40 -17.79
C PRO A 171 -4.81 -9.37 -16.42
N LEU A 172 -4.32 -10.15 -15.46
CA LEU A 172 -4.94 -10.28 -14.12
C LEU A 172 -4.54 -9.19 -13.13
N ILE A 173 -3.49 -8.40 -13.40
CA ILE A 173 -3.00 -7.35 -12.48
C ILE A 173 -3.69 -6.04 -12.82
N ASP A 174 -4.39 -5.43 -11.86
CA ASP A 174 -5.14 -4.19 -12.05
C ASP A 174 -4.32 -2.93 -11.73
N ALA A 175 -3.28 -3.07 -10.90
CA ALA A 175 -2.50 -1.95 -10.39
C ALA A 175 -1.03 -2.31 -10.12
N VAL A 176 -0.14 -1.34 -10.28
CA VAL A 176 1.27 -1.44 -9.84
C VAL A 176 1.55 -0.45 -8.73
N MET A 177 2.42 -0.82 -7.79
CA MET A 177 2.94 0.05 -6.75
C MET A 177 4.45 0.25 -6.93
N LEU A 178 4.85 1.47 -7.29
CA LEU A 178 6.20 1.83 -7.75
C LEU A 178 6.88 2.81 -6.78
N GLU A 179 8.19 2.69 -6.63
CA GLU A 179 9.01 3.68 -5.91
C GLU A 179 9.32 4.84 -6.85
N ILE A 180 8.69 5.99 -6.61
CA ILE A 180 8.84 7.20 -7.41
C ILE A 180 8.97 8.39 -6.46
N HIS A 181 10.04 9.17 -6.59
CA HIS A 181 10.26 10.44 -5.92
C HIS A 181 11.38 11.21 -6.65
N PRO A 182 11.63 12.49 -6.35
CA PRO A 182 12.67 13.28 -7.03
C PRO A 182 14.05 12.60 -7.18
N ASP A 183 14.48 11.84 -6.15
CA ASP A 183 15.75 11.10 -6.19
C ASP A 183 15.67 9.67 -6.78
N ALA A 184 14.49 9.21 -7.21
CA ALA A 184 14.26 7.89 -7.81
C ALA A 184 13.21 8.01 -8.92
N THR A 185 13.70 8.29 -10.13
CA THR A 185 12.88 8.65 -11.29
C THR A 185 12.78 7.55 -12.34
N ASP A 186 13.56 6.47 -12.21
CA ASP A 186 13.64 5.40 -13.20
C ASP A 186 12.27 4.77 -13.53
N MET A 187 11.44 4.58 -12.49
CA MET A 187 10.09 3.99 -12.62
C MET A 187 9.06 4.94 -13.26
N LEU A 188 9.38 6.24 -13.47
CA LEU A 188 8.52 7.15 -14.23
C LEU A 188 8.32 6.69 -15.67
N THR A 189 9.29 5.95 -16.22
CA THR A 189 9.23 5.38 -17.58
C THR A 189 8.04 4.44 -17.79
N LEU A 190 7.48 3.89 -16.71
CA LEU A 190 6.32 2.98 -16.74
C LEU A 190 4.97 3.71 -16.77
N LEU A 191 4.93 5.02 -16.45
CA LEU A 191 3.68 5.77 -16.37
C LEU A 191 2.90 5.84 -17.69
N PRO A 192 3.53 6.09 -18.86
CA PRO A 192 2.81 6.09 -20.14
C PRO A 192 2.19 4.73 -20.46
N LEU A 193 2.93 3.64 -20.22
CA LEU A 193 2.43 2.28 -20.44
C LEU A 193 1.27 1.95 -19.51
N ALA A 194 1.35 2.36 -18.23
CA ALA A 194 0.26 2.17 -17.29
C ALA A 194 -1.02 2.89 -17.73
N HIS A 195 -0.87 4.11 -18.26
CA HIS A 195 -1.98 4.88 -18.81
C HIS A 195 -2.58 4.21 -20.05
N GLU A 196 -1.75 3.80 -21.01
CA GLU A 196 -2.18 3.10 -22.23
C GLU A 196 -2.98 1.84 -21.91
N LEU A 197 -2.55 1.08 -20.89
CA LEU A 197 -3.19 -0.16 -20.47
C LEU A 197 -4.31 0.03 -19.44
N GLY A 198 -4.63 1.28 -19.07
CA GLY A 198 -5.68 1.59 -18.09
C GLY A 198 -5.42 1.02 -16.69
N LYS A 199 -4.15 0.84 -16.30
CA LYS A 199 -3.74 0.29 -15.00
C LYS A 199 -3.49 1.40 -13.99
N ALA A 200 -3.86 1.16 -12.74
CA ALA A 200 -3.62 2.14 -11.68
C ALA A 200 -2.15 2.14 -11.23
N VAL A 201 -1.61 3.32 -10.91
CA VAL A 201 -0.25 3.48 -10.36
C VAL A 201 -0.31 4.05 -8.96
N PHE A 202 0.17 3.28 -8.00
CA PHE A 202 0.36 3.69 -6.61
C PHE A 202 1.83 4.03 -6.39
N VAL A 203 2.13 5.17 -5.77
CA VAL A 203 3.49 5.54 -5.40
C VAL A 203 3.77 5.12 -3.96
N LYS A 204 4.82 4.33 -3.76
CA LYS A 204 5.39 4.06 -2.43
C LYS A 204 6.65 4.89 -2.22
N LYS A 205 6.97 5.13 -0.95
CA LYS A 205 8.09 5.96 -0.49
C LYS A 205 8.20 7.34 -1.18
N PRO A 206 7.10 8.08 -1.35
CA PRO A 206 7.11 9.37 -2.05
C PRO A 206 8.05 10.42 -1.41
N LEU A 207 8.41 10.23 -0.14
CA LEU A 207 9.29 11.12 0.62
C LEU A 207 10.67 10.51 0.88
N SER A 208 11.09 9.48 0.12
CA SER A 208 12.34 8.74 0.32
C SER A 208 12.54 8.32 1.79
N SER A 209 11.52 7.70 2.35
CA SER A 209 11.49 7.30 3.78
C SER A 209 11.70 8.46 4.77
N GLY A 210 11.31 9.68 4.41
CA GLY A 210 11.33 10.86 5.28
C GLY A 210 12.57 11.75 5.13
N THR A 211 13.41 11.53 4.12
CA THR A 211 14.56 12.39 3.79
C THR A 211 14.16 13.60 2.94
N LEU A 212 13.12 13.47 2.11
CA LEU A 212 12.67 14.54 1.22
C LEU A 212 11.63 15.44 1.90
N ASP A 213 11.70 16.75 1.61
CA ASP A 213 10.69 17.72 2.02
C ASP A 213 9.37 17.44 1.28
N PRO A 214 8.27 17.16 2.00
CA PRO A 214 6.96 16.96 1.39
C PRO A 214 6.53 18.12 0.48
N LYS A 215 6.91 19.37 0.81
CA LYS A 215 6.54 20.57 0.04
C LYS A 215 7.16 20.59 -1.36
N ILE A 216 8.21 19.81 -1.57
CA ILE A 216 8.86 19.65 -2.88
C ILE A 216 8.35 18.37 -3.54
N ALA A 217 8.43 17.25 -2.82
CA ALA A 217 8.15 15.94 -3.40
C ALA A 217 6.67 15.73 -3.78
N LEU A 218 5.72 16.20 -2.97
CA LEU A 218 4.30 15.98 -3.23
C LEU A 218 3.79 16.79 -4.44
N PRO A 219 4.03 18.11 -4.57
CA PRO A 219 3.64 18.83 -5.78
C PRO A 219 4.29 18.27 -7.05
N TRP A 220 5.56 17.84 -6.95
CA TRP A 220 6.25 17.19 -8.07
C TRP A 220 5.56 15.89 -8.48
N LEU A 221 5.21 15.02 -7.53
CA LEU A 221 4.44 13.79 -7.81
C LEU A 221 3.06 14.08 -8.41
N LEU A 222 2.33 15.04 -7.83
CA LEU A 222 0.98 15.40 -8.26
C LEU A 222 0.95 16.02 -9.67
N ALA A 223 2.07 16.55 -10.17
CA ALA A 223 2.17 17.03 -11.54
C ALA A 223 2.14 15.89 -12.59
N HIS A 224 2.39 14.64 -12.20
CA HIS A 224 2.32 13.49 -13.09
C HIS A 224 0.89 12.94 -13.21
N LYS A 225 0.23 13.26 -14.33
CA LYS A 225 -1.18 12.92 -14.62
C LYS A 225 -1.54 11.43 -14.56
N HIS A 226 -0.57 10.53 -14.59
CA HIS A 226 -0.80 9.08 -14.62
C HIS A 226 -0.52 8.39 -13.29
N ILE A 227 -0.14 9.15 -12.26
CA ILE A 227 -0.10 8.64 -10.89
C ILE A 227 -1.53 8.63 -10.35
N THR A 228 -2.02 7.46 -9.94
CA THR A 228 -3.36 7.28 -9.40
C THR A 228 -3.44 7.62 -7.92
N SER A 229 -2.44 7.20 -7.14
CA SER A 229 -2.42 7.43 -5.69
C SER A 229 -1.00 7.54 -5.15
N ILE A 230 -0.82 8.35 -4.11
CA ILE A 230 0.45 8.55 -3.40
C ILE A 230 0.30 8.07 -1.96
N VAL A 231 1.10 7.10 -1.53
CA VAL A 231 1.02 6.51 -0.17
C VAL A 231 2.10 7.12 0.72
N VAL A 232 1.70 7.99 1.65
CA VAL A 232 2.61 8.71 2.56
C VAL A 232 2.59 8.06 3.94
N GLY A 233 3.75 7.64 4.43
CA GLY A 233 3.91 7.12 5.79
C GLY A 233 4.27 8.21 6.81
N GLY A 234 3.89 8.01 8.07
CA GLY A 234 4.25 8.93 9.15
C GLY A 234 3.51 8.62 10.46
N LEU A 235 4.01 9.16 11.57
CA LEU A 235 3.37 9.10 12.89
C LEU A 235 2.88 10.47 13.38
N ASN A 236 3.45 11.56 12.84
CA ASN A 236 3.10 12.90 13.27
C ASN A 236 1.82 13.38 12.58
N GLN A 237 0.72 13.43 13.32
CA GLN A 237 -0.60 13.83 12.81
C GLN A 237 -0.59 15.19 12.11
N LYS A 238 0.08 16.21 12.68
CA LYS A 238 0.12 17.56 12.09
C LYS A 238 0.78 17.54 10.71
N ARG A 239 1.93 16.87 10.58
CA ARG A 239 2.62 16.71 9.29
C ARG A 239 1.79 15.92 8.29
N LEU A 240 1.11 14.87 8.73
CA LEU A 240 0.19 14.12 7.87
C LEU A 240 -0.93 15.03 7.36
N ARG A 241 -1.64 15.76 8.24
CA ARG A 241 -2.67 16.73 7.85
C ARG A 241 -2.17 17.73 6.80
N GLU A 242 -0.97 18.26 6.98
CA GLU A 242 -0.33 19.17 6.01
C GLU A 242 -0.13 18.49 4.64
N ASN A 243 0.40 17.26 4.62
CA ASN A 243 0.59 16.49 3.39
C ASN A 243 -0.74 16.21 2.65
N PHE A 244 -1.78 15.79 3.39
CA PHE A 244 -3.10 15.53 2.82
C PHE A 244 -3.74 16.80 2.24
N ARG A 245 -3.64 17.93 2.95
CA ARG A 245 -4.13 19.22 2.43
C ARG A 245 -3.45 19.65 1.15
N MET A 246 -2.13 19.46 1.04
CA MET A 246 -1.40 19.78 -0.19
C MET A 246 -1.89 18.97 -1.38
N ALA A 247 -2.19 17.68 -1.19
CA ALA A 247 -2.76 16.86 -2.27
C ALA A 247 -4.12 17.38 -2.75
N CYS A 248 -4.97 17.84 -1.83
CA CYS A 248 -6.27 18.42 -2.15
C CYS A 248 -6.20 19.81 -2.83
N GLN A 249 -5.06 20.50 -2.82
CA GLN A 249 -4.91 21.81 -3.46
C GLN A 249 -4.51 21.74 -4.93
N VAL A 250 -4.04 20.56 -5.38
CA VAL A 250 -3.52 20.33 -6.74
C VAL A 250 -4.47 19.42 -7.56
N SER A 251 -5.47 18.82 -6.90
CA SER A 251 -6.46 17.92 -7.51
C SER A 251 -7.74 18.62 -7.96
#